data_AF-A0A7L0L4W2-F1
#
_entry.id   AF-A0A7L0L4W2-F1
#
_cell.length_a   1.000
_cell.length_b   1.000
_cell.length_c   1.000
_cell.angle_alpha   90.00
_cell.angle_beta   90.00
_cell.angle_gamma   90.00
#
_symmetry.space_group_name_H-M   'P 1'
#
loop_
_entity.id
_entity.type
_entity.pdbx_description
1 polymer ?
#
loop_
_entity_poly.entity_id
_entity_poly.type
_entity_poly.pdbx_seq_one_letter_code
_entity_poly.pdbx_strand_id
1 'polypeptide(L)'
;IDKDALDVQVKERKIQEAAEKAQHERFAHDMRKNDKLMCLLEEQQKNEIRDIHKALNEFQKNFQGPETRREFDLNDPQALKKDRPARVSDDDPRCTISGMQKFMGEDLNYDQRMKFQKEQLREWSLQQQKDWKNALADQKLADDLYDKFRIELDRKIMEEQRKEEESRRDVCTATKTFNKIQAAELDHKNELEKAQKIKDDMDEITCLLRGDFLSENPDQAIGPCSKHPVLVDRWKGMNQEQLMAIRQAQKEQALEKLRVREQERRRDAEWDRQRLQAARAQLLWERHQQRQDQAQRQDLDVRNAALAQEQKAK
;
A
#
# COMPACT_ATOMS: atom_id res chain seq x y z
N ILE A 1 -12.66 214.79 -2.72
CA ILE A 1 -12.78 213.77 -1.66
C ILE A 1 -14.25 213.70 -1.27
N ASP A 2 -14.86 212.52 -1.20
CA ASP A 2 -15.81 212.21 -0.13
C ASP A 2 -15.31 210.95 0.58
N LYS A 3 -14.52 211.17 1.65
CA LYS A 3 -13.67 210.16 2.29
C LYS A 3 -14.48 209.32 3.28
N ASP A 4 -15.48 209.93 3.91
CA ASP A 4 -16.20 209.31 5.02
C ASP A 4 -17.16 208.22 4.54
N ALA A 5 -17.83 208.41 3.39
CA ALA A 5 -18.68 207.38 2.79
C ALA A 5 -17.88 206.18 2.24
N LEU A 6 -16.69 206.45 1.67
CA LEU A 6 -15.76 205.40 1.24
C LEU A 6 -15.20 204.62 2.43
N ASP A 7 -14.89 205.27 3.55
CA ASP A 7 -14.44 204.61 4.77
C ASP A 7 -15.51 203.69 5.38
N VAL A 8 -16.81 204.04 5.29
CA VAL A 8 -17.91 203.17 5.72
C VAL A 8 -18.08 201.96 4.79
N GLN A 9 -18.05 202.15 3.46
CA GLN A 9 -18.11 201.04 2.50
C GLN A 9 -16.90 200.09 2.62
N VAL A 10 -15.70 200.64 2.87
CA VAL A 10 -14.50 199.83 3.13
C VAL A 10 -14.65 199.05 4.44
N LYS A 11 -15.26 199.63 5.48
CA LYS A 11 -15.55 198.92 6.74
C LYS A 11 -16.58 197.80 6.55
N GLU A 12 -17.68 198.05 5.84
CA GLU A 12 -18.73 197.06 5.59
C GLU A 12 -18.24 195.91 4.71
N ARG A 13 -17.47 196.20 3.66
CA ARG A 13 -16.78 195.18 2.85
C ARG A 13 -15.78 194.36 3.67
N LYS A 14 -15.03 195.00 4.57
CA LYS A 14 -14.14 194.27 5.51
C LYS A 14 -14.91 193.37 6.46
N ILE A 15 -16.11 193.78 6.90
CA ILE A 15 -16.98 192.96 7.76
C ILE A 15 -17.56 191.79 6.97
N GLN A 16 -17.99 191.98 5.72
CA GLN A 16 -18.45 190.90 4.84
C GLN A 16 -17.33 189.92 4.51
N GLU A 17 -16.14 190.40 4.10
CA GLU A 17 -14.96 189.57 3.85
C GLU A 17 -14.55 188.79 5.12
N ALA A 18 -14.64 189.39 6.31
CA ALA A 18 -14.38 188.70 7.57
C ALA A 18 -15.45 187.63 7.90
N ALA A 19 -16.74 187.89 7.60
CA ALA A 19 -17.82 186.94 7.81
C ALA A 19 -17.74 185.75 6.85
N GLU A 20 -17.45 185.99 5.56
CA GLU A 20 -17.19 184.95 4.55
C GLU A 20 -15.95 184.13 4.94
N LYS A 21 -14.87 184.80 5.37
CA LYS A 21 -13.69 184.11 5.86
C LYS A 21 -14.00 183.25 7.09
N ALA A 22 -14.80 183.73 8.04
CA ALA A 22 -15.25 182.95 9.19
C ALA A 22 -16.14 181.76 8.79
N GLN A 23 -17.00 181.91 7.77
CA GLN A 23 -17.78 180.78 7.23
C GLN A 23 -16.90 179.76 6.51
N HIS A 24 -15.95 180.20 5.69
CA HIS A 24 -14.97 179.32 5.05
C HIS A 24 -14.11 178.59 6.07
N GLU A 25 -13.69 179.25 7.15
CA GLU A 25 -12.95 178.63 8.25
C GLU A 25 -13.81 177.58 8.99
N ARG A 26 -15.11 177.84 9.21
CA ARG A 26 -16.06 176.85 9.76
C ARG A 26 -16.20 175.64 8.85
N PHE A 27 -16.43 175.84 7.55
CA PHE A 27 -16.53 174.74 6.59
C PHE A 27 -15.23 173.95 6.47
N ALA A 28 -14.07 174.63 6.45
CA ALA A 28 -12.77 173.97 6.43
C ALA A 28 -12.53 173.15 7.71
N HIS A 29 -12.99 173.65 8.86
CA HIS A 29 -12.91 172.91 10.12
C HIS A 29 -13.84 171.69 10.13
N ASP A 30 -15.08 171.81 9.64
CA ASP A 30 -16.01 170.68 9.54
C ASP A 30 -15.54 169.64 8.51
N MET A 31 -14.93 170.08 7.40
CA MET A 31 -14.29 169.18 6.43
C MET A 31 -13.15 168.40 7.09
N ARG A 32 -12.27 169.07 7.85
CA ARG A 32 -11.19 168.40 8.60
C ARG A 32 -11.74 167.40 9.64
N LYS A 33 -12.85 167.72 10.29
CA LYS A 33 -13.54 166.81 11.22
C LYS A 33 -14.11 165.59 10.49
N ASN A 34 -14.79 165.80 9.36
CA ASN A 34 -15.38 164.74 8.56
C ASN A 34 -14.30 163.82 7.97
N ASP A 35 -13.20 164.37 7.44
CA ASP A 35 -12.06 163.57 6.95
C ASP A 35 -11.48 162.71 8.08
N LYS A 36 -11.29 163.29 9.27
CA LYS A 36 -10.81 162.54 10.44
C LYS A 36 -11.78 161.44 10.85
N LEU A 37 -13.09 161.71 10.81
CA LEU A 37 -14.12 160.71 11.09
C LEU A 37 -14.10 159.59 10.05
N MET A 38 -13.95 159.92 8.77
CA MET A 38 -13.86 158.94 7.69
C MET A 38 -12.64 158.03 7.84
N CYS A 39 -11.46 158.57 8.18
CA CYS A 39 -10.28 157.75 8.44
C CYS A 39 -10.50 156.77 9.61
N LEU A 40 -11.13 157.23 10.70
CA LEU A 40 -11.45 156.37 11.85
C LEU A 40 -12.46 155.26 11.47
N LEU A 41 -13.49 155.58 10.69
CA LEU A 41 -14.46 154.60 10.21
C LEU A 41 -13.80 153.58 9.26
N GLU A 42 -12.90 154.02 8.40
CA GLU A 42 -12.15 153.13 7.50
C GLU A 42 -11.22 152.19 8.29
N GLU A 43 -10.55 152.68 9.34
CA GLU A 43 -9.75 151.85 10.24
C GLU A 43 -10.60 150.82 11.00
N GLN A 44 -11.76 151.23 11.51
CA GLN A 44 -12.71 150.32 12.15
C GLN A 44 -13.17 149.23 11.17
N GLN A 45 -13.57 149.61 9.96
CA GLN A 45 -13.99 148.66 8.93
C GLN A 45 -12.86 147.70 8.54
N LYS A 46 -11.62 148.19 8.40
CA LYS A 46 -10.44 147.33 8.13
C LYS A 46 -10.21 146.34 9.26
N ASN A 47 -10.41 146.74 10.51
CA ASN A 47 -10.25 145.85 11.66
C ASN A 47 -11.39 144.81 11.72
N GLU A 48 -12.64 145.19 11.49
CA GLU A 48 -13.77 144.26 11.40
C GLU A 48 -13.58 143.21 10.30
N ILE A 49 -13.15 143.63 9.10
CA ILE A 49 -12.84 142.71 7.99
C ILE A 49 -11.73 141.74 8.40
N ARG A 50 -10.67 142.23 9.06
CA ARG A 50 -9.60 141.36 9.58
C ARG A 50 -10.12 140.36 10.59
N ASP A 51 -10.97 140.78 11.51
CA ASP A 51 -11.49 139.91 12.57
C ASP A 51 -12.47 138.86 12.02
N ILE A 52 -13.31 139.22 11.04
CA ILE A 52 -14.15 138.25 10.31
C ILE A 52 -13.29 137.24 9.57
N HIS A 53 -12.24 137.67 8.87
CA HIS A 53 -11.34 136.73 8.18
C HIS A 53 -10.59 135.82 9.16
N LYS A 54 -10.16 136.33 10.32
CA LYS A 54 -9.58 135.50 11.39
C LYS A 54 -10.59 134.46 11.87
N ALA A 55 -11.82 134.87 12.19
CA ALA A 55 -12.86 133.97 12.66
C ALA A 55 -13.23 132.90 11.61
N LEU A 56 -13.30 133.27 10.33
CA LEU A 56 -13.51 132.32 9.24
C LEU A 56 -12.37 131.33 9.11
N ASN A 57 -11.12 131.79 9.15
CA ASN A 57 -9.95 130.91 9.08
C ASN A 57 -9.88 129.97 10.30
N GLU A 58 -10.20 130.47 11.50
CA GLU A 58 -10.32 129.65 12.70
C GLU A 58 -11.43 128.61 12.56
N PHE A 59 -12.59 128.99 12.04
CA PHE A 59 -13.69 128.06 11.78
C PHE A 59 -13.31 126.99 10.76
N GLN A 60 -12.69 127.37 9.63
CA GLN A 60 -12.24 126.43 8.61
C GLN A 60 -11.19 125.47 9.17
N LYS A 61 -10.21 125.98 9.92
CA LYS A 61 -9.16 125.16 10.54
C LYS A 61 -9.71 124.18 11.56
N ASN A 62 -10.71 124.59 12.35
CA ASN A 62 -11.23 123.77 13.44
C ASN A 62 -12.31 122.78 12.99
N PHE A 63 -13.10 123.12 11.96
CA PHE A 63 -14.30 122.34 11.59
C PHE A 63 -14.32 121.83 10.15
N GLN A 64 -13.48 122.35 9.25
CA GLN A 64 -13.43 121.97 7.83
C GLN A 64 -12.14 121.23 7.46
N GLY A 65 -11.53 120.55 8.44
CA GLY A 65 -10.39 119.67 8.20
C GLY A 65 -10.74 118.52 7.26
N PRO A 66 -9.78 117.99 6.48
CA PRO A 66 -10.01 116.81 5.65
C PRO A 66 -10.42 115.59 6.47
N GLU A 67 -9.93 115.46 7.70
CA GLU A 67 -10.21 114.35 8.62
C GLU A 67 -11.64 114.33 9.16
N THR A 68 -12.33 115.47 9.18
CA THR A 68 -13.72 115.58 9.66
C THR A 68 -14.76 115.30 8.57
N ARG A 69 -14.31 115.01 7.34
CA ARG A 69 -15.19 114.67 6.22
C ARG A 69 -15.81 113.30 6.42
N ARG A 70 -17.05 113.13 5.95
CA ARG A 70 -17.80 111.87 6.06
C ARG A 70 -17.10 110.72 5.34
N GLU A 71 -16.46 111.02 4.22
CA GLU A 71 -15.76 110.08 3.35
C GLU A 71 -14.25 110.03 3.60
N PHE A 72 -13.76 110.54 4.73
CA PHE A 72 -12.33 110.51 5.02
C PHE A 72 -11.80 109.09 5.19
N ASP A 73 -12.60 108.17 5.73
CA ASP A 73 -12.26 106.75 5.86
C ASP A 73 -11.90 106.09 4.51
N LEU A 74 -12.58 106.49 3.43
CA LEU A 74 -12.31 106.04 2.06
C LEU A 74 -11.10 106.74 1.42
N ASN A 75 -10.86 108.00 1.79
CA ASN A 75 -9.80 108.85 1.21
C ASN A 75 -8.53 108.93 2.08
N ASP A 76 -8.49 108.24 3.22
CA ASP A 76 -7.37 108.25 4.15
C ASP A 76 -6.13 107.67 3.47
N PRO A 77 -5.03 108.44 3.31
CA PRO A 77 -3.79 107.94 2.72
C PRO A 77 -3.19 106.74 3.46
N GLN A 78 -3.59 106.54 4.73
CA GLN A 78 -3.12 105.44 5.57
C GLN A 78 -4.15 104.30 5.69
N ALA A 79 -5.27 104.32 4.96
CA ALA A 79 -6.33 103.31 5.06
C ALA A 79 -5.79 101.87 4.99
N LEU A 80 -4.94 101.57 4.00
CA LEU A 80 -4.34 100.24 3.81
C LEU A 80 -3.44 99.78 4.97
N LYS A 81 -2.88 100.71 5.75
CA LYS A 81 -2.05 100.38 6.93
C LYS A 81 -2.89 100.13 8.17
N LYS A 82 -4.06 100.77 8.26
CA LYS A 82 -5.02 100.62 9.36
C LYS A 82 -5.90 99.39 9.18
N ASP A 83 -6.11 98.97 7.94
CA ASP A 83 -6.92 97.80 7.61
C ASP A 83 -6.26 96.49 8.07
N ARG A 84 -7.09 95.49 8.37
CA ARG A 84 -6.64 94.17 8.81
C ARG A 84 -6.63 93.21 7.64
N PRO A 85 -5.72 92.21 7.64
CA PRO A 85 -5.79 91.13 6.67
C PRO A 85 -7.17 90.47 6.64
N ALA A 86 -7.60 90.05 5.45
CA ALA A 86 -8.89 89.41 5.21
C ALA A 86 -9.08 88.11 6.04
N ARG A 87 -7.98 87.42 6.37
CA ARG A 87 -7.91 86.28 7.28
C ARG A 87 -6.68 86.44 8.17
N VAL A 88 -6.87 86.41 9.49
CA VAL A 88 -5.78 86.59 10.48
C VAL A 88 -5.29 85.25 11.03
N SER A 89 -6.19 84.28 11.15
CA SER A 89 -5.90 82.92 11.63
C SER A 89 -6.84 81.93 10.95
N ASP A 90 -6.52 80.65 11.05
CA ASP A 90 -7.38 79.57 10.55
C ASP A 90 -8.72 79.51 11.27
N ASP A 91 -8.75 79.89 12.55
CA ASP A 91 -9.95 79.91 13.38
C ASP A 91 -10.54 81.33 13.54
N ASP A 92 -10.27 82.23 12.59
CA ASP A 92 -10.84 83.59 12.60
C ASP A 92 -12.38 83.53 12.47
N PRO A 93 -13.14 83.98 13.48
CA PRO A 93 -14.60 83.90 13.47
C PRO A 93 -15.23 84.82 12.41
N ARG A 94 -14.48 85.78 11.84
CA ARG A 94 -14.95 86.64 10.74
C ARG A 94 -15.01 85.89 9.41
N CYS A 95 -14.22 84.82 9.27
CA CYS A 95 -14.17 83.99 8.06
C CYS A 95 -15.35 83.02 8.02
N THR A 96 -16.54 83.56 7.77
CA THR A 96 -17.77 82.77 7.54
C THR A 96 -17.76 82.10 6.17
N ILE A 97 -18.67 81.15 5.96
CA ILE A 97 -18.80 80.37 4.72
C ILE A 97 -19.03 81.27 3.49
N SER A 98 -19.81 82.35 3.63
CA SER A 98 -20.08 83.29 2.54
C SER A 98 -18.90 84.20 2.21
N GLY A 99 -17.92 84.35 3.11
CA GLY A 99 -16.76 85.21 2.91
C GLY A 99 -15.71 84.64 1.94
N MET A 100 -15.80 83.36 1.60
CA MET A 100 -14.87 82.65 0.68
C MET A 100 -13.37 82.76 1.05
N GLN A 101 -13.04 83.10 2.31
CA GLN A 101 -11.65 83.21 2.80
C GLN A 101 -11.12 81.90 3.42
N LYS A 102 -12.01 80.95 3.73
CA LYS A 102 -11.67 79.64 4.30
C LYS A 102 -12.49 78.56 3.60
N PHE A 103 -11.81 77.56 3.06
CA PHE A 103 -12.43 76.41 2.42
C PHE A 103 -12.19 75.15 3.23
N MET A 104 -13.24 74.36 3.49
CA MET A 104 -13.13 73.11 4.24
C MET A 104 -12.36 72.00 3.50
N GLY A 105 -12.15 72.16 2.19
CA GLY A 105 -11.34 71.24 1.39
C GLY A 105 -9.83 71.49 1.50
N GLU A 106 -9.41 72.63 2.05
CA GLU A 106 -8.00 72.91 2.33
C GLU A 106 -7.57 72.05 3.53
N ASP A 107 -6.74 71.03 3.29
CA ASP A 107 -6.19 70.21 4.35
C ASP A 107 -4.82 70.72 4.80
N LEU A 108 -4.80 71.47 5.89
CA LEU A 108 -3.58 71.93 6.54
C LEU A 108 -2.80 70.77 7.20
N ASN A 109 -3.45 69.65 7.49
CA ASN A 109 -2.86 68.48 8.16
C ASN A 109 -2.42 67.39 7.18
N TYR A 110 -2.33 67.70 5.88
CA TYR A 110 -2.00 66.73 4.84
C TYR A 110 -0.70 65.98 5.12
N ASP A 111 0.37 66.69 5.49
CA ASP A 111 1.66 66.09 5.76
C ASP A 111 1.64 65.15 6.97
N GLN A 112 0.93 65.54 8.03
CA GLN A 112 0.77 64.70 9.22
C GLN A 112 -0.03 63.44 8.91
N ARG A 113 -1.15 63.59 8.19
CA ARG A 113 -1.99 62.48 7.73
C ARG A 113 -1.20 61.52 6.84
N MET A 114 -0.42 62.04 5.90
CA MET A 114 0.45 61.23 5.04
C MET A 114 1.53 60.50 5.83
N LYS A 115 2.10 61.14 6.86
CA LYS A 115 3.09 60.49 7.74
C LYS A 115 2.47 59.31 8.48
N PHE A 116 1.31 59.48 9.10
CA PHE A 116 0.61 58.39 9.79
C PHE A 116 0.24 57.24 8.84
N GLN A 117 -0.26 57.55 7.62
CA GLN A 117 -0.57 56.52 6.64
C GLN A 117 0.67 55.72 6.20
N LYS A 118 1.81 56.39 6.01
CA LYS A 118 3.07 55.73 5.68
C LYS A 118 3.56 54.83 6.82
N GLU A 119 3.45 55.30 8.07
CA GLU A 119 3.79 54.51 9.25
C GLU A 119 2.90 53.27 9.38
N GLN A 120 1.57 53.41 9.22
CA GLN A 120 0.63 52.29 9.22
C GLN A 120 0.96 51.26 8.13
N LEU A 121 1.21 51.72 6.90
CA LEU A 121 1.54 50.84 5.79
C LEU A 121 2.86 50.10 6.03
N ARG A 122 3.85 50.79 6.62
CA ARG A 122 5.13 50.18 7.00
C ARG A 122 4.92 49.07 8.02
N GLU A 123 4.19 49.33 9.10
CA GLU A 123 3.94 48.34 10.14
C GLU A 123 3.15 47.13 9.59
N TRP A 124 2.13 47.36 8.76
CA TRP A 124 1.41 46.28 8.10
C TRP A 124 2.30 45.44 7.17
N SER A 125 3.16 46.07 6.40
CA SER A 125 4.10 45.35 5.53
C SER A 125 5.10 44.52 6.33
N LEU A 126 5.64 45.06 7.43
CA LEU A 126 6.54 44.34 8.32
C LEU A 126 5.85 43.14 8.97
N GLN A 127 4.61 43.32 9.43
CA GLN A 127 3.81 42.23 10.01
C GLN A 127 3.57 41.13 8.98
N GLN A 128 3.14 41.47 7.76
CA GLN A 128 2.94 40.49 6.69
C GLN A 128 4.24 39.75 6.32
N GLN A 129 5.36 40.45 6.25
CA GLN A 129 6.66 39.82 5.98
C GLN A 129 7.06 38.85 7.10
N LYS A 130 6.81 39.21 8.36
CA LYS A 130 7.08 38.35 9.51
C LYS A 130 6.19 37.10 9.47
N ASP A 131 4.90 37.27 9.25
CA ASP A 131 3.94 36.16 9.18
C ASP A 131 4.26 35.23 8.02
N TRP A 132 4.64 35.78 6.86
CA TRP A 132 5.09 34.98 5.72
C TRP A 132 6.38 34.20 6.02
N LYS A 133 7.36 34.82 6.68
CA LYS A 133 8.60 34.13 7.08
C LYS A 133 8.33 33.02 8.10
N ASN A 134 7.43 33.25 9.05
CA ASN A 134 7.03 32.24 10.03
C ASN A 134 6.33 31.08 9.34
N ALA A 135 5.33 31.34 8.50
CA ALA A 135 4.63 30.30 7.74
C ALA A 135 5.59 29.48 6.85
N LEU A 136 6.57 30.13 6.23
CA LEU A 136 7.60 29.44 5.45
C LEU A 136 8.52 28.58 6.33
N ALA A 137 8.86 29.04 7.54
CA ALA A 137 9.66 28.26 8.48
C ALA A 137 8.88 27.04 9.00
N ASP A 138 7.59 27.21 9.31
CA ASP A 138 6.70 26.13 9.74
C ASP A 138 6.52 25.10 8.64
N GLN A 139 6.35 25.55 7.38
CA GLN A 139 6.28 24.66 6.22
C GLN A 139 7.57 23.83 6.07
N LYS A 140 8.74 24.48 6.12
CA LYS A 140 10.04 23.77 6.03
C LYS A 140 10.22 22.76 7.15
N LEU A 141 9.82 23.11 8.38
CA LEU A 141 9.87 22.19 9.51
C LEU A 141 8.96 20.98 9.26
N ALA A 142 7.75 21.20 8.77
CA ALA A 142 6.80 20.13 8.46
C ALA A 142 7.33 19.22 7.34
N ASP A 143 7.90 19.79 6.28
CA ASP A 143 8.52 19.04 5.18
C ASP A 143 9.72 18.22 5.67
N ASP A 144 10.61 18.80 6.49
CA ASP A 144 11.76 18.11 7.09
C ASP A 144 11.32 16.94 7.99
N LEU A 145 10.25 17.12 8.76
CA LEU A 145 9.69 16.06 9.61
C LEU A 145 9.07 14.95 8.76
N TYR A 146 8.37 15.31 7.70
CA TYR A 146 7.79 14.35 6.77
C TYR A 146 8.88 13.53 6.05
N ASP A 147 9.96 14.17 5.61
CA ASP A 147 11.08 13.49 4.98
C ASP A 147 11.78 12.52 5.94
N LYS A 148 12.01 12.93 7.20
CA LYS A 148 12.54 12.05 8.24
C LYS A 148 11.62 10.84 8.47
N PHE A 149 10.32 11.09 8.60
CA PHE A 149 9.33 10.02 8.78
C PHE A 149 9.33 9.04 7.60
N ARG A 150 9.41 9.55 6.36
CA ARG A 150 9.50 8.73 5.15
C ARG A 150 10.75 7.84 5.15
N ILE A 151 11.91 8.41 5.46
CA ILE A 151 13.17 7.66 5.54
C ILE A 151 13.11 6.58 6.63
N GLU A 152 12.53 6.88 7.79
CA GLU A 152 12.34 5.90 8.85
C GLU A 152 11.38 4.77 8.45
N LEU A 153 10.31 5.11 7.72
CA LEU A 153 9.36 4.12 7.21
C LEU A 153 10.04 3.19 6.19
N ASP A 154 10.77 3.74 5.23
CA ASP A 154 11.52 2.96 4.24
C ASP A 154 12.54 2.05 4.91
N ARG A 155 13.25 2.55 5.92
CA ARG A 155 14.19 1.74 6.72
C ARG A 155 13.48 0.59 7.41
N LYS A 156 12.32 0.82 8.05
CA LYS A 156 11.53 -0.23 8.70
C LYS A 156 11.05 -1.27 7.69
N ILE A 157 10.59 -0.84 6.51
CA ILE A 157 10.17 -1.75 5.44
C ILE A 157 11.33 -2.65 5.01
N MET A 158 12.53 -2.09 4.81
CA MET A 158 13.72 -2.85 4.46
C MET A 158 14.14 -3.84 5.56
N GLU A 159 14.05 -3.43 6.83
CA GLU A 159 14.33 -4.30 7.97
C GLU A 159 13.33 -5.47 8.06
N GLU A 160 12.03 -5.22 7.85
CA GLU A 160 11.00 -6.27 7.84
C GLU A 160 11.14 -7.21 6.64
N GLN A 161 11.44 -6.70 5.44
CA GLN A 161 11.71 -7.53 4.27
C GLN A 161 12.90 -8.47 4.51
N ARG A 162 13.98 -7.98 5.14
CA ARG A 162 15.13 -8.83 5.49
C ARG A 162 14.74 -9.95 6.45
N LYS A 163 14.00 -9.64 7.51
CA LYS A 163 13.51 -10.65 8.48
C LYS A 163 12.60 -11.66 7.81
N GLU A 164 11.73 -11.22 6.91
CA GLU A 164 10.86 -12.12 6.16
C GLU A 164 11.67 -13.07 5.26
N GLU A 165 12.67 -12.56 4.55
CA GLU A 165 13.56 -13.39 3.74
C GLU A 165 14.34 -14.40 4.59
N GLU A 166 14.88 -13.98 5.73
CA GLU A 166 15.57 -14.87 6.68
C GLU A 166 14.62 -15.96 7.18
N SER A 167 13.41 -15.60 7.62
CA SER A 167 12.40 -16.57 8.05
C SER A 167 12.00 -17.55 6.93
N ARG A 168 11.83 -17.07 5.70
CA ARG A 168 11.55 -17.94 4.54
C ARG A 168 12.71 -18.90 4.28
N ARG A 169 13.96 -18.45 4.40
CA ARG A 169 15.14 -19.33 4.26
C ARG A 169 15.15 -20.39 5.36
N ASP A 170 14.92 -20.01 6.61
CA ASP A 170 14.87 -20.93 7.75
C ASP A 170 13.78 -21.99 7.55
N VAL A 171 12.56 -21.59 7.19
CA VAL A 171 11.46 -22.52 6.89
C VAL A 171 11.82 -23.46 5.74
N CYS A 172 12.41 -22.96 4.66
CA CYS A 172 12.87 -23.79 3.55
C CYS A 172 13.95 -24.80 3.97
N THR A 173 14.92 -24.40 4.80
CA THR A 173 15.96 -25.31 5.30
C THR A 173 15.37 -26.36 6.24
N ALA A 174 14.45 -25.98 7.13
CA ALA A 174 13.74 -26.90 8.02
C ALA A 174 12.91 -27.91 7.22
N THR A 175 12.18 -27.47 6.19
CA THR A 175 11.39 -28.35 5.31
C THR A 175 12.29 -29.31 4.53
N LYS A 176 13.42 -28.82 4.01
CA LYS A 176 14.39 -29.65 3.28
C LYS A 176 15.01 -30.71 4.19
N THR A 177 15.36 -30.36 5.42
CA THR A 177 15.93 -31.32 6.38
C THR A 177 14.89 -32.36 6.80
N PHE A 178 13.64 -31.94 7.07
CA PHE A 178 12.53 -32.85 7.33
C PHE A 178 12.29 -33.84 6.18
N ASN A 179 12.19 -33.35 4.93
CA ASN A 179 12.00 -34.20 3.76
C ASN A 179 13.15 -35.19 3.56
N LYS A 180 14.40 -34.78 3.85
CA LYS A 180 15.56 -35.68 3.81
C LYS A 180 15.47 -36.78 4.86
N ILE A 181 15.08 -36.44 6.09
CA ILE A 181 14.88 -37.41 7.17
C ILE A 181 13.78 -38.39 6.78
N GLN A 182 12.64 -37.88 6.29
CA GLN A 182 11.51 -38.71 5.87
C GLN A 182 11.88 -39.66 4.70
N ALA A 183 12.67 -39.19 3.73
CA ALA A 183 13.17 -40.04 2.66
C ALA A 183 14.08 -41.16 3.19
N ALA A 184 15.02 -40.83 4.09
CA ALA A 184 15.90 -41.82 4.72
C ALA A 184 15.13 -42.84 5.58
N GLU A 185 14.10 -42.40 6.32
CA GLU A 185 13.21 -43.29 7.08
C GLU A 185 12.44 -44.25 6.16
N LEU A 186 11.94 -43.73 5.03
CA LEU A 186 11.23 -44.54 4.04
C LEU A 186 12.15 -45.54 3.35
N ASP A 187 13.38 -45.14 3.00
CA ASP A 187 14.38 -46.04 2.43
C ASP A 187 14.75 -47.15 3.42
N HIS A 188 15.01 -46.81 4.68
CA HIS A 188 15.29 -47.80 5.73
C HIS A 188 14.10 -48.76 5.94
N LYS A 189 12.87 -48.25 5.92
CA LYS A 189 11.67 -49.10 5.99
C LYS A 189 11.57 -50.05 4.81
N ASN A 190 11.83 -49.58 3.58
CA ASN A 190 11.83 -50.40 2.39
C ASN A 190 12.92 -51.48 2.42
N GLU A 191 14.10 -51.18 2.95
CA GLU A 191 15.18 -52.15 3.16
C GLU A 191 14.76 -53.25 4.14
N LEU A 192 14.14 -52.87 5.27
CA LEU A 192 13.60 -53.82 6.23
C LEU A 192 12.51 -54.69 5.61
N GLU A 193 11.56 -54.11 4.87
CA GLU A 193 10.50 -54.86 4.18
C GLU A 193 11.07 -55.81 3.12
N LYS A 194 12.08 -55.39 2.36
CA LYS A 194 12.77 -56.28 1.41
C LYS A 194 13.48 -57.42 2.13
N ALA A 195 14.18 -57.14 3.23
CA ALA A 195 14.86 -58.16 4.02
C ALA A 195 13.87 -59.16 4.64
N GLN A 196 12.71 -58.68 5.10
CA GLN A 196 11.61 -59.53 5.57
C GLN A 196 11.08 -60.40 4.44
N LYS A 197 10.74 -59.82 3.28
CA LYS A 197 10.28 -60.59 2.11
C LYS A 197 11.27 -61.67 1.70
N ILE A 198 12.57 -61.36 1.64
CA ILE A 198 13.59 -62.36 1.30
C ILE A 198 13.61 -63.49 2.34
N LYS A 199 13.45 -63.18 3.63
CA LYS A 199 13.35 -64.21 4.67
C LYS A 199 12.10 -65.05 4.50
N ASP A 200 10.95 -64.42 4.32
CA ASP A 200 9.66 -65.08 4.12
C ASP A 200 9.69 -65.98 2.87
N ASP A 201 10.25 -65.49 1.76
CA ASP A 201 10.44 -66.24 0.51
C ASP A 201 11.36 -67.45 0.73
N MET A 202 12.46 -67.29 1.49
CA MET A 202 13.37 -68.39 1.83
C MET A 202 12.70 -69.41 2.75
N ASP A 203 11.94 -68.95 3.73
CA ASP A 203 11.16 -69.80 4.64
C ASP A 203 10.08 -70.56 3.86
N GLU A 204 9.42 -69.94 2.90
CA GLU A 204 8.48 -70.60 1.99
C GLU A 204 9.19 -71.66 1.13
N ILE A 205 10.30 -71.33 0.47
CA ILE A 205 11.08 -72.27 -0.35
C ILE A 205 11.54 -73.46 0.49
N THR A 206 12.08 -73.22 1.68
CA THR A 206 12.55 -74.30 2.56
C THR A 206 11.39 -75.17 3.06
N CYS A 207 10.24 -74.58 3.39
CA CYS A 207 9.04 -75.31 3.76
C CYS A 207 8.49 -76.15 2.59
N LEU A 208 8.50 -75.62 1.36
CA LEU A 208 8.09 -76.36 0.16
C LEU A 208 9.05 -77.53 -0.13
N LEU A 209 10.36 -77.28 -0.08
CA LEU A 209 11.38 -78.31 -0.30
C LEU A 209 11.32 -79.44 0.74
N ARG A 210 11.09 -79.08 2.01
CA ARG A 210 10.90 -80.06 3.10
C ARG A 210 9.50 -80.68 3.07
N GLY A 211 8.54 -80.02 2.44
CA GLY A 211 7.17 -80.47 2.33
C GLY A 211 7.09 -81.85 1.69
N ASP A 212 6.13 -82.63 2.14
CA ASP A 212 6.04 -84.03 1.74
C ASP A 212 5.78 -84.19 0.22
N PHE A 213 5.18 -83.18 -0.43
CA PHE A 213 4.88 -83.20 -1.86
C PHE A 213 6.14 -83.24 -2.73
N LEU A 214 7.08 -82.30 -2.54
CA LEU A 214 8.32 -82.23 -3.33
C LEU A 214 9.38 -83.26 -2.89
N SER A 215 9.42 -83.63 -1.61
CA SER A 215 10.32 -84.68 -1.10
C SER A 215 9.85 -86.10 -1.42
N GLU A 216 8.68 -86.22 -2.05
CA GLU A 216 8.00 -87.48 -2.36
C GLU A 216 7.95 -88.49 -1.21
N ASN A 217 7.81 -88.01 0.03
CA ASN A 217 7.88 -88.84 1.23
C ASN A 217 6.91 -90.05 1.16
N PRO A 218 7.40 -91.30 1.21
CA PRO A 218 6.56 -92.50 1.12
C PRO A 218 5.60 -92.67 2.31
N ASP A 219 5.88 -92.01 3.44
CA ASP A 219 5.07 -92.09 4.65
C ASP A 219 3.70 -91.41 4.49
N GLN A 220 3.53 -90.54 3.49
CA GLN A 220 2.22 -89.97 3.14
C GLN A 220 1.16 -91.02 2.79
N ALA A 221 1.59 -92.20 2.35
CA ALA A 221 0.70 -93.29 1.97
C ALA A 221 0.19 -94.06 3.21
N ILE A 222 0.74 -93.80 4.40
CA ILE A 222 0.37 -94.44 5.66
C ILE A 222 -0.86 -93.73 6.25
N GLY A 223 -1.98 -94.46 6.36
CA GLY A 223 -3.20 -93.93 6.95
C GLY A 223 -3.08 -93.66 8.47
N PRO A 224 -3.90 -92.75 9.05
CA PRO A 224 -3.83 -92.34 10.46
C PRO A 224 -4.00 -93.46 11.51
N CYS A 225 -4.60 -94.60 11.13
CA CYS A 225 -4.79 -95.78 11.98
C CYS A 225 -4.12 -96.99 11.33
N SER A 226 -2.86 -97.27 11.67
CA SER A 226 -2.07 -98.28 10.96
C SER A 226 -2.19 -99.69 11.56
N LYS A 227 -2.93 -100.56 10.87
CA LYS A 227 -2.63 -102.00 10.64
C LYS A 227 -2.87 -102.42 9.17
N HIS A 228 -2.74 -101.42 8.28
CA HIS A 228 -2.94 -101.37 6.82
C HIS A 228 -4.40 -101.23 6.36
N PRO A 229 -4.77 -100.02 5.91
CA PRO A 229 -4.79 -99.77 4.46
C PRO A 229 -3.91 -98.56 4.06
N VAL A 230 -3.27 -98.68 2.91
CA VAL A 230 -2.54 -97.60 2.24
C VAL A 230 -3.57 -96.64 1.61
N LEU A 231 -3.34 -95.33 1.73
CA LEU A 231 -4.17 -94.33 1.05
C LEU A 231 -3.99 -94.46 -0.47
N VAL A 232 -5.04 -94.85 -1.18
CA VAL A 232 -5.01 -95.19 -2.62
C VAL A 232 -4.51 -94.01 -3.46
N ASP A 233 -4.98 -92.80 -3.15
CA ASP A 233 -4.65 -91.58 -3.91
C ASP A 233 -3.18 -91.14 -3.75
N ARG A 234 -2.48 -91.66 -2.73
CA ARG A 234 -1.11 -91.27 -2.35
C ARG A 234 -0.11 -92.41 -2.45
N TRP A 235 -0.51 -93.53 -3.05
CA TRP A 235 0.35 -94.70 -3.18
C TRP A 235 1.39 -94.51 -4.29
N LYS A 236 2.68 -94.60 -3.93
CA LYS A 236 3.82 -94.36 -4.83
C LYS A 236 4.65 -95.61 -5.17
N GLY A 237 4.07 -96.79 -4.97
CA GLY A 237 4.75 -98.08 -5.19
C GLY A 237 5.10 -98.82 -3.90
N MET A 238 5.73 -99.98 -4.06
CA MET A 238 6.13 -100.85 -2.93
C MET A 238 7.45 -100.38 -2.33
N ASN A 239 7.59 -100.52 -1.00
CA ASN A 239 8.86 -100.23 -0.34
C ASN A 239 9.96 -101.17 -0.85
N GLN A 240 11.20 -100.71 -0.84
CA GLN A 240 12.36 -101.47 -1.30
C GLN A 240 12.52 -102.79 -0.54
N GLU A 241 12.18 -102.81 0.76
CA GLU A 241 12.14 -104.04 1.57
C GLU A 241 11.08 -105.03 1.08
N GLN A 242 9.89 -104.57 0.72
CA GLN A 242 8.81 -105.41 0.18
C GLN A 242 9.18 -105.97 -1.20
N LEU A 243 9.79 -105.16 -2.07
CA LEU A 243 10.29 -105.61 -3.37
C LEU A 243 11.39 -106.66 -3.21
N MET A 244 12.29 -106.50 -2.23
CA MET A 244 13.32 -107.50 -1.91
C MET A 244 12.70 -108.81 -1.40
N ALA A 245 11.70 -108.75 -0.53
CA ALA A 245 10.98 -109.94 -0.06
C ALA A 245 10.29 -110.68 -1.21
N ILE A 246 9.66 -109.97 -2.16
CA ILE A 246 9.06 -110.59 -3.35
C ILE A 246 10.12 -111.26 -4.22
N ARG A 247 11.26 -110.61 -4.46
CA ARG A 247 12.38 -111.23 -5.22
C ARG A 247 12.91 -112.48 -4.54
N GLN A 248 13.00 -112.49 -3.21
CA GLN A 248 13.40 -113.68 -2.45
C GLN A 248 12.37 -114.80 -2.60
N ALA A 249 11.07 -114.51 -2.43
CA ALA A 249 10.00 -115.48 -2.61
C ALA A 249 9.95 -116.06 -4.03
N GLN A 250 10.17 -115.24 -5.07
CA GLN A 250 10.25 -115.71 -6.46
C GLN A 250 11.43 -116.68 -6.68
N LYS A 251 12.58 -116.40 -6.06
CA LYS A 251 13.75 -117.28 -6.10
C LYS A 251 13.46 -118.62 -5.42
N GLU A 252 12.79 -118.60 -4.27
CA GLU A 252 12.35 -119.80 -3.57
C GLU A 252 11.35 -120.61 -4.39
N GLN A 253 10.37 -119.97 -5.02
CA GLN A 253 9.41 -120.63 -5.92
C GLN A 253 10.09 -121.29 -7.13
N ALA A 254 11.13 -120.67 -7.70
CA ALA A 254 11.89 -121.24 -8.80
C ALA A 254 12.65 -122.51 -8.37
N LEU A 255 13.25 -122.49 -7.18
CA LEU A 255 13.91 -123.66 -6.59
C LEU A 255 12.92 -124.78 -6.27
N GLU A 256 11.74 -124.45 -5.75
CA GLU A 256 10.70 -125.43 -5.43
C GLU A 256 10.13 -126.08 -6.71
N LYS A 257 9.89 -125.31 -7.78
CA LYS A 257 9.51 -125.87 -9.09
C LYS A 257 10.57 -126.82 -9.67
N LEU A 258 11.86 -126.52 -9.46
CA LEU A 258 12.95 -127.41 -9.86
C LEU A 258 12.91 -128.74 -9.10
N ARG A 259 12.65 -128.70 -7.79
CA ARG A 259 12.49 -129.91 -6.95
C ARG A 259 11.30 -130.75 -7.39
N VAL A 260 10.15 -130.13 -7.66
CA VAL A 260 8.94 -130.85 -8.13
C VAL A 260 9.20 -131.55 -9.46
N ARG A 261 9.85 -130.90 -10.43
CA ARG A 261 10.23 -131.53 -11.71
C ARG A 261 11.20 -132.70 -11.56
N GLU A 262 12.07 -132.67 -10.56
CA GLU A 262 12.97 -133.79 -10.28
C GLU A 262 12.21 -134.98 -9.65
N GLN A 263 11.25 -134.71 -8.78
CA GLN A 263 10.36 -135.73 -8.22
C GLN A 263 9.45 -136.37 -9.29
N GLU A 264 8.90 -135.58 -10.21
CA GLU A 264 8.13 -136.09 -11.36
C GLU A 264 8.97 -137.00 -12.25
N ARG A 265 10.22 -136.62 -12.58
CA ARG A 265 11.14 -137.48 -13.34
C ARG A 265 11.43 -138.81 -12.65
N ARG A 266 11.54 -138.83 -11.31
CA ARG A 266 11.73 -140.07 -10.54
C ARG A 266 10.48 -140.96 -10.60
N ARG A 267 9.29 -140.37 -10.48
CA ARG A 267 8.01 -141.09 -10.60
C ARG A 267 7.82 -141.70 -11.99
N ASP A 268 8.12 -140.97 -13.06
CA ASP A 268 8.00 -141.46 -14.43
C ASP A 268 8.95 -142.64 -14.70
N ALA A 269 10.20 -142.56 -14.20
CA ALA A 269 11.16 -143.65 -14.32
C ALA A 269 10.72 -144.94 -13.58
N GLU A 270 10.08 -144.80 -12.41
CA GLU A 270 9.50 -145.93 -11.69
C GLU A 270 8.30 -146.54 -12.44
N TRP A 271 7.46 -145.69 -13.04
CA TRP A 271 6.31 -146.12 -13.85
C TRP A 271 6.73 -146.88 -15.12
N ASP A 272 7.77 -146.42 -15.82
CA ASP A 272 8.32 -147.10 -17.00
C ASP A 272 8.96 -148.45 -16.65
N ARG A 273 9.63 -148.54 -15.49
CA ARG A 273 10.17 -149.81 -14.99
C ARG A 273 9.06 -150.84 -14.74
N GLN A 274 7.93 -150.42 -14.16
CA GLN A 274 6.77 -151.29 -13.94
C GLN A 274 6.13 -151.72 -15.27
N ARG A 275 5.99 -150.81 -16.25
CA ARG A 275 5.51 -151.14 -17.61
C ARG A 275 6.36 -152.20 -18.30
N LEU A 276 7.69 -152.06 -18.28
CA LEU A 276 8.61 -153.02 -18.90
C LEU A 276 8.54 -154.40 -18.24
N GLN A 277 8.36 -154.47 -16.93
CA GLN A 277 8.18 -155.73 -16.21
C GLN A 277 6.86 -156.42 -16.57
N ALA A 278 5.76 -155.66 -16.66
CA ALA A 278 4.45 -156.18 -17.07
C ALA A 278 4.47 -156.72 -18.52
N ALA A 279 5.10 -156.00 -19.45
CA ALA A 279 5.26 -156.44 -20.84
C ALA A 279 6.08 -157.75 -20.96
N ARG A 280 7.14 -157.91 -20.15
CA ARG A 280 7.91 -159.16 -20.08
C ARG A 280 7.08 -160.34 -19.56
N ALA A 281 6.22 -160.12 -18.56
CA ALA A 281 5.35 -161.15 -18.03
C ALA A 281 4.29 -161.60 -19.05
N GLN A 282 3.71 -160.68 -19.83
CA GLN A 282 2.78 -161.01 -20.92
C GLN A 282 3.45 -161.85 -22.02
N LEU A 283 4.66 -161.48 -22.46
CA LEU A 283 5.42 -162.25 -23.47
C LEU A 283 5.74 -163.69 -23.01
N LEU A 284 6.05 -163.88 -21.72
CA LEU A 284 6.27 -165.21 -21.14
C LEU A 284 4.98 -166.04 -21.11
N TRP A 285 3.85 -165.40 -20.82
CA TRP A 285 2.53 -166.03 -20.81
C TRP A 285 2.11 -166.48 -22.22
N GLU A 286 2.29 -165.64 -23.25
CA GLU A 286 2.01 -165.98 -24.65
C GLU A 286 2.83 -167.17 -25.15
N ARG A 287 4.13 -167.25 -24.80
CA ARG A 287 4.98 -168.42 -25.12
C ARG A 287 4.58 -169.69 -24.40
N HIS A 288 3.90 -169.60 -23.26
CA HIS A 288 3.37 -170.77 -22.57
C HIS A 288 2.11 -171.29 -23.28
N GLN A 289 1.19 -170.39 -23.68
CA GLN A 289 0.02 -170.75 -24.47
C GLN A 289 0.38 -171.41 -25.80
N GLN A 290 1.32 -170.86 -26.56
CA GLN A 290 1.73 -171.45 -27.84
C GLN A 290 2.29 -172.88 -27.70
N ARG A 291 2.95 -173.20 -26.59
CA ARG A 291 3.43 -174.57 -26.30
C ARG A 291 2.30 -175.52 -25.96
N GLN A 292 1.27 -175.06 -25.24
CA GLN A 292 0.08 -175.86 -24.96
C GLN A 292 -0.73 -176.16 -26.23
N ASP A 293 -0.89 -175.17 -27.11
CA ASP A 293 -1.63 -175.34 -28.37
C ASP A 293 -0.93 -176.32 -29.34
N GLN A 294 0.41 -176.32 -29.37
CA GLN A 294 1.17 -177.32 -30.14
C GLN A 294 1.01 -178.74 -29.59
N ALA A 295 1.02 -178.91 -28.26
CA ALA A 295 0.82 -180.22 -27.64
C ALA A 295 -0.60 -180.75 -27.89
N GLN A 296 -1.63 -179.89 -27.85
CA GLN A 296 -3.01 -180.26 -28.16
C GLN A 296 -3.20 -180.68 -29.63
N ARG A 297 -2.52 -180.02 -30.58
CA ARG A 297 -2.56 -180.42 -32.00
C ARG A 297 -1.93 -181.79 -32.26
N GLN A 298 -0.80 -182.10 -31.61
CA GLN A 298 -0.17 -183.42 -31.73
C GLN A 298 -1.04 -184.54 -31.14
N ASP A 299 -1.72 -184.29 -30.02
CA ASP A 299 -2.63 -185.27 -29.39
C ASP A 299 -3.89 -185.55 -30.24
N LEU A 300 -4.39 -184.53 -30.97
CA LEU A 300 -5.47 -184.68 -31.94
C LEU A 300 -5.05 -185.47 -33.19
N ASP A 301 -3.84 -185.28 -33.69
CA ASP A 301 -3.32 -186.01 -34.86
C ASP A 301 -3.13 -187.51 -34.56
N VAL A 302 -2.65 -187.85 -33.35
CA VAL A 302 -2.52 -189.25 -32.91
C VAL A 302 -3.89 -189.94 -32.76
N ARG A 303 -4.89 -189.24 -32.20
CA ARG A 303 -6.27 -189.77 -32.09
C ARG A 303 -6.93 -189.96 -33.46
N ASN A 304 -6.71 -189.06 -34.41
CA ASN A 304 -7.21 -189.19 -35.78
C ASN A 304 -6.56 -190.37 -36.54
N ALA A 305 -5.27 -190.64 -36.32
CA ALA A 305 -4.58 -191.79 -36.90
C ALA A 305 -5.11 -193.13 -36.36
N ALA A 306 -5.45 -193.21 -35.07
CA ALA A 306 -6.05 -194.40 -34.45
C ALA A 306 -7.47 -194.68 -34.99
N LEU A 307 -8.31 -193.63 -35.11
CA LEU A 307 -9.66 -193.72 -35.71
C LEU A 307 -9.63 -194.15 -37.18
N ALA A 308 -8.59 -193.76 -37.93
CA ALA A 308 -8.41 -194.15 -39.33
C ALA A 308 -8.01 -195.63 -39.51
N GLN A 309 -7.35 -196.25 -38.52
CA GLN A 309 -7.06 -197.69 -38.54
C GLN A 309 -8.29 -198.53 -38.14
N GLU A 310 -9.15 -198.04 -37.24
CA GLU A 310 -10.41 -198.73 -36.86
C GLU A 310 -11.46 -198.78 -38.00
N GLN A 311 -11.44 -197.84 -38.93
CA GLN A 311 -12.41 -197.79 -40.04
C GLN A 311 -12.07 -198.69 -41.24
N LYS A 312 -10.84 -199.21 -41.37
CA LYS A 312 -10.43 -200.07 -42.50
C LYS A 312 -10.57 -201.59 -42.24
N ALA A 313 -11.05 -201.97 -41.05
CA ALA A 313 -11.31 -203.36 -40.68
C ALA A 313 -12.81 -203.72 -40.64
N LYS A 314 -13.66 -203.00 -41.38
CA LYS A 314 -15.07 -203.33 -41.61
C LYS A 314 -15.43 -203.35 -43.08
#